data_AF-A0A223E8L8-F1
#
_entry.id   AF-A0A223E8L8-F1
#
_cell.length_a   1.000
_cell.length_b   1.000
_cell.length_c   1.000
_cell.angle_alpha   90.00
_cell.angle_beta   90.00
_cell.angle_gamma   90.00
#
_symmetry.space_group_name_H-M   'P 1'
#
loop_
_entity.id
_entity.type
_entity.pdbx_description
1 polymer ?
#
loop_
_entity_poly.entity_id
_entity_poly.type
_entity_poly.pdbx_seq_one_letter_code
_entity_poly.pdbx_strand_id
1 'polypeptide(L)'
;MIEQISFPTQSIQFENRAQSTENSGKSSFSDMLKKSLEAVNEAQLNSDRLTNALAAGQNVELHDVMIAAQKASILLEATVEFRNKVIEAYQEVMRMQI
;
A
#
# COMPACT_ATOMS: atom_id res chain seq x y z
N MET A 1 -59.25 34.41 10.08
CA MET A 1 -58.50 34.01 8.87
C MET A 1 -57.81 35.28 8.39
N ILE A 2 -56.49 35.46 8.53
CA ILE A 2 -55.38 34.59 8.10
C ILE A 2 -54.22 34.76 9.10
N GLU A 3 -53.67 33.67 9.61
CA GLU A 3 -52.46 33.66 10.46
C GLU A 3 -51.21 33.96 9.65
N GLN A 4 -50.35 34.84 10.19
CA GLN A 4 -49.00 35.07 9.70
C GLN A 4 -48.14 33.84 9.97
N ILE A 5 -47.77 33.11 8.92
CA ILE A 5 -46.75 32.06 9.01
C ILE A 5 -45.40 32.73 8.77
N SER A 6 -44.73 33.09 9.87
CA SER A 6 -43.30 33.39 9.88
C SER A 6 -42.54 32.06 9.80
N PHE A 7 -41.82 31.84 8.70
CA PHE A 7 -40.90 30.71 8.59
C PHE A 7 -39.53 31.14 9.13
N PRO A 8 -39.00 30.53 10.21
CA PRO A 8 -37.60 30.73 10.57
C PRO A 8 -36.73 30.09 9.49
N THR A 9 -35.95 30.90 8.78
CA THR A 9 -34.89 30.41 7.90
C THR A 9 -33.85 29.72 8.77
N GLN A 10 -33.96 28.39 8.88
CA GLN A 10 -32.97 27.57 9.54
C GLN A 10 -31.75 27.52 8.62
N SER A 11 -30.73 28.31 8.95
CA SER A 11 -29.43 28.26 8.32
C SER A 11 -28.87 26.86 8.51
N ILE A 12 -28.77 26.10 7.42
CA ILE A 12 -27.98 24.87 7.38
C ILE A 12 -26.54 25.29 7.68
N GLN A 13 -26.13 25.14 8.94
CA GLN A 13 -24.73 25.22 9.32
C GLN A 13 -24.07 23.98 8.73
N PHE A 14 -23.32 24.17 7.64
CA PHE A 14 -22.38 23.18 7.17
C PHE A 14 -21.27 23.07 8.20
N GLU A 15 -21.47 22.19 9.17
CA GLU A 15 -20.47 21.83 10.15
C GLU A 15 -19.26 21.26 9.40
N ASN A 16 -18.14 21.93 9.62
CA ASN A 16 -16.88 21.78 8.92
C ASN A 16 -16.28 20.40 9.20
N ARG A 17 -16.73 19.38 8.48
CA ARG A 17 -16.21 18.00 8.54
C ARG A 17 -15.00 17.82 7.60
N ALA A 18 -14.08 18.79 7.60
CA ALA A 18 -12.90 18.81 6.73
C ALA A 18 -11.57 18.75 7.51
N GLN A 19 -11.52 18.12 8.68
CA GLN A 19 -10.30 18.13 9.51
C GLN A 19 -9.79 16.77 10.02
N SER A 20 -10.27 15.62 9.51
CA SER A 20 -9.82 14.32 10.04
C SER A 20 -9.37 13.28 9.01
N THR A 21 -9.08 13.68 7.76
CA THR A 21 -8.62 12.72 6.73
C THR A 21 -7.14 12.85 6.35
N GLU A 22 -6.45 13.91 6.74
CA GLU A 22 -5.07 14.15 6.25
C GLU A 22 -4.00 13.28 6.94
N ASN A 23 -4.23 12.84 8.19
CA ASN A 23 -3.20 12.13 8.95
C ASN A 23 -3.26 10.60 8.81
N SER A 24 -4.40 10.04 8.39
CA SER A 24 -4.60 8.59 8.24
C SER A 24 -3.88 7.99 7.01
N GLY A 25 -3.65 8.80 5.97
CA GLY A 25 -3.01 8.34 4.72
C GLY A 25 -1.51 8.08 4.86
N LYS A 26 -0.78 8.87 5.65
CA LYS A 26 0.68 8.77 5.80
C LYS A 26 1.14 7.52 6.58
N SER A 27 0.42 7.14 7.62
CA SER A 27 0.70 5.90 8.38
C SER A 27 0.42 4.68 7.52
N SER A 28 -0.78 4.60 6.93
CA SER A 28 -1.21 3.47 6.10
C SER A 28 -0.24 3.18 4.95
N PHE A 29 0.31 4.23 4.33
CA PHE A 29 1.26 4.10 3.24
C PHE A 29 2.61 3.52 3.68
N SER A 30 3.23 4.09 4.72
CA SER A 30 4.53 3.62 5.22
C SER A 30 4.44 2.18 5.72
N ASP A 31 3.30 1.84 6.34
CA ASP A 31 2.99 0.47 6.77
C ASP A 31 2.86 -0.49 5.58
N MET A 32 2.24 -0.04 4.48
CA MET A 32 2.13 -0.85 3.25
C MET A 32 3.48 -1.05 2.58
N LEU A 33 4.32 -0.02 2.47
CA LEU A 33 5.68 -0.13 1.93
C LEU A 33 6.53 -1.11 2.76
N LYS A 34 6.45 -1.00 4.08
CA LYS A 34 7.13 -1.90 5.00
C LYS A 34 6.69 -3.35 4.78
N LYS A 35 5.38 -3.60 4.71
CA LYS A 35 4.83 -4.93 4.41
C LYS A 35 5.28 -5.48 3.06
N SER A 36 5.32 -4.66 2.01
CA SER A 36 5.82 -5.08 0.70
C SER A 36 7.29 -5.50 0.77
N LEU A 37 8.12 -4.73 1.48
CA LEU A 37 9.54 -5.05 1.66
C LEU A 37 9.75 -6.33 2.48
N GLU A 38 8.97 -6.52 3.54
CA GLU A 38 8.95 -7.76 4.33
C GLU A 38 8.55 -8.96 3.44
N ALA A 39 7.53 -8.81 2.59
CA ALA A 39 7.09 -9.86 1.68
C ALA A 39 8.15 -10.25 0.64
N VAL A 40 8.90 -9.28 0.10
CA VAL A 40 10.04 -9.57 -0.80
C VAL A 40 11.13 -10.34 -0.05
N ASN A 41 11.47 -9.90 1.16
CA ASN A 41 12.49 -10.56 1.97
C ASN A 41 12.11 -12.00 2.29
N GLU A 42 10.85 -12.26 2.66
CA GLU A 42 10.35 -13.62 2.87
C GLU A 42 10.39 -14.47 1.60
N ALA A 43 10.00 -13.91 0.45
CA ALA A 43 10.05 -14.61 -0.82
C ALA A 43 11.49 -15.00 -1.21
N GLN A 44 12.44 -14.08 -1.01
CA GLN A 44 13.87 -14.32 -1.25
C GLN A 44 14.42 -15.41 -0.33
N LEU A 45 14.18 -15.30 0.98
CA LEU A 45 14.62 -16.31 1.96
C LEU A 45 14.05 -17.69 1.65
N ASN A 46 12.80 -17.77 1.21
CA ASN A 46 12.20 -19.05 0.83
C ASN A 46 12.86 -19.63 -0.43
N SER A 47 13.12 -18.80 -1.44
CA SER A 47 13.86 -19.20 -2.65
C SER A 47 15.25 -19.73 -2.29
N ASP A 48 15.98 -19.02 -1.43
CA ASP A 48 17.33 -19.40 -1.00
C ASP A 48 17.31 -20.71 -0.20
N ARG A 49 16.33 -20.86 0.71
CA ARG A 49 16.15 -22.10 1.49
C ARG A 49 15.89 -23.29 0.59
N LEU A 50 15.00 -23.16 -0.40
CA LEU A 50 14.68 -24.23 -1.34
C LEU A 50 15.88 -24.57 -2.24
N THR A 51 16.61 -23.55 -2.69
CA THR A 51 17.85 -23.73 -3.47
C THR A 51 18.91 -24.48 -2.68
N ASN A 52 19.12 -24.10 -1.42
CA ASN A 52 20.08 -24.75 -0.53
C ASN A 52 19.66 -26.19 -0.20
N ALA A 53 18.38 -26.43 0.04
CA ALA A 53 17.85 -27.77 0.31
C ALA A 53 18.03 -28.69 -0.91
N LEU A 54 17.76 -28.19 -2.11
CA LEU A 54 18.01 -28.91 -3.36
C LEU A 54 19.51 -29.21 -3.56
N ALA A 55 20.38 -28.21 -3.35
CA ALA A 55 21.83 -28.37 -3.46
C ALA A 55 22.40 -29.35 -2.42
N ALA A 56 21.78 -29.43 -1.25
CA ALA A 56 22.11 -30.40 -0.19
C ALA A 56 21.56 -31.81 -0.46
N GLY A 57 20.83 -32.02 -1.56
CA GLY A 57 20.24 -33.31 -1.92
C GLY A 57 19.03 -33.71 -1.05
N GLN A 58 18.36 -32.73 -0.41
CA GLN A 58 17.10 -32.98 0.29
C GLN A 58 15.98 -33.27 -0.72
N ASN A 59 14.88 -33.85 -0.25
CA ASN A 59 13.71 -34.17 -1.06
C ASN A 59 12.91 -32.91 -1.42
N VAL A 60 13.50 -32.06 -2.24
CA VAL A 60 12.91 -30.84 -2.80
C VAL A 60 12.89 -31.00 -4.31
N GLU A 61 11.74 -30.73 -4.91
CA GLU A 61 11.59 -30.83 -6.36
C GLU A 61 12.19 -29.59 -7.04
N LEU A 62 12.89 -29.78 -8.16
CA LEU A 62 13.50 -28.68 -8.91
C LEU A 62 12.47 -27.62 -9.32
N HIS A 63 11.24 -28.03 -9.67
CA HIS A 63 10.19 -27.11 -10.07
C HIS A 63 9.75 -26.19 -8.93
N ASP A 64 9.75 -26.65 -7.68
CA ASP A 64 9.43 -25.82 -6.52
C ASP A 64 10.47 -24.72 -6.32
N VAL A 65 11.76 -25.03 -6.50
CA VAL A 65 12.85 -24.05 -6.44
C VAL A 65 12.67 -22.99 -7.53
N MET A 66 12.37 -23.44 -8.76
CA MET A 66 12.16 -22.53 -9.90
C MET A 66 10.96 -21.61 -9.68
N ILE A 67 9.83 -22.14 -9.20
CA ILE A 67 8.63 -21.35 -8.89
C ILE A 67 8.94 -20.35 -7.78
N ALA A 68 9.64 -20.77 -6.72
CA ALA A 68 10.00 -19.87 -5.63
C ALA A 68 10.92 -18.74 -6.09
N ALA A 69 11.91 -19.04 -6.93
CA ALA A 69 12.81 -18.05 -7.51
C ALA A 69 12.06 -17.06 -8.43
N GLN A 70 11.18 -17.56 -9.29
CA GLN A 70 10.34 -16.70 -10.14
C GLN A 70 9.42 -15.80 -9.32
N LYS A 71 8.81 -16.36 -8.26
CA LYS A 71 7.97 -15.59 -7.34
C LYS A 71 8.75 -14.47 -6.67
N ALA A 72 9.96 -14.74 -6.17
CA ALA A 72 10.82 -13.73 -5.58
C ALA A 72 11.18 -12.61 -6.59
N SER A 73 11.53 -12.98 -7.82
CA SER A 73 11.84 -12.00 -8.89
C SER A 73 10.66 -11.07 -9.20
N ILE A 74 9.46 -11.63 -9.41
CA ILE A 74 8.26 -10.85 -9.71
C ILE A 74 7.90 -9.93 -8.54
N LEU A 75 8.03 -10.40 -7.29
CA LEU A 75 7.77 -9.59 -6.11
C LEU A 75 8.75 -8.42 -5.97
N LEU A 76 10.02 -8.65 -6.28
CA LEU A 76 11.04 -7.62 -6.28
C LEU A 76 10.72 -6.54 -7.32
N GLU A 77 10.40 -6.94 -8.55
CA GLU A 77 9.99 -6.01 -9.62
C GLU A 77 8.76 -5.19 -9.21
N ALA A 78 7.73 -5.84 -8.68
CA ALA A 78 6.54 -5.16 -8.18
C ALA A 78 6.86 -4.13 -7.07
N THR A 79 7.85 -4.43 -6.23
CA THR A 79 8.27 -3.51 -5.15
C THR A 79 9.04 -2.30 -5.69
N VAL A 80 9.83 -2.48 -6.75
CA VAL A 80 10.48 -1.36 -7.45
C VAL A 80 9.42 -0.45 -8.09
N GLU A 81 8.43 -1.02 -8.75
CA GLU A 81 7.33 -0.26 -9.33
C GLU A 81 6.53 0.49 -8.26
N PHE A 82 6.27 -0.17 -7.14
CA PHE A 82 5.62 0.47 -6.00
C PHE A 82 6.44 1.66 -5.47
N ARG A 83 7.75 1.49 -5.28
CA ARG A 83 8.65 2.59 -4.88
C ARG A 83 8.55 3.78 -5.84
N ASN A 84 8.53 3.53 -7.15
CA ASN A 84 8.43 4.58 -8.16
C ASN A 84 7.10 5.34 -8.05
N LYS A 85 5.97 4.62 -7.99
CA LYS A 85 4.63 5.20 -7.85
C LYS A 85 4.48 6.05 -6.59
N VAL A 86 5.16 5.67 -5.53
CA VAL A 86 5.16 6.39 -4.25
C VAL A 86 5.88 7.72 -4.35
N ILE A 87 7.06 7.72 -4.99
CA ILE A 87 7.82 8.95 -5.23
C ILE A 87 6.99 9.90 -6.11
N GLU A 88 6.33 9.37 -7.16
CA GLU A 88 5.41 10.13 -8.01
C GLU A 88 4.25 10.74 -7.21
N ALA A 89 3.59 9.95 -6.36
CA ALA A 89 2.46 10.42 -5.55
C ALA A 89 2.88 11.51 -4.55
N TYR A 90 4.05 11.37 -3.93
CA TYR A 90 4.60 12.42 -3.05
C TYR A 90 4.86 13.72 -3.82
N GLN A 91 5.46 13.62 -5.01
CA GLN A 91 5.71 14.79 -5.87
C GLN A 91 4.41 15.46 -6.32
N GLU A 92 3.37 14.68 -6.63
CA GLU A 92 2.07 15.21 -7.06
C GLU A 92 1.37 16.01 -5.96
N VAL A 93 1.36 15.50 -4.72
CA VAL A 93 0.81 16.23 -3.56
C VAL A 93 1.53 17.56 -3.36
N MET A 94 2.86 17.60 -3.56
CA MET A 94 3.61 18.86 -3.47
C MET A 94 3.29 19.84 -4.60
N ARG A 95 2.98 19.35 -5.82
CA ARG A 95 2.55 20.20 -6.93
C ARG A 95 1.15 20.78 -6.75
N MET A 96 0.27 20.13 -5.99
CA MET A 96 -1.08 20.64 -5.70
C MET A 96 -1.11 21.77 -4.66
N GLN A 97 -0.06 21.91 -3.85
CA GLN A 97 -0.02 22.86 -2.73
C GLN A 97 0.64 24.21 -3.07
N ILE A 98 1.16 24.39 -4.29
CA ILE A 98 1.70 25.65 -4.79
C ILE A 98 0.68 26.42 -5.65
#